data_AF-A0A942N229-F1
#
_entry.id   AF-A0A942N229-F1
#
_cell.length_a   1.000
_cell.length_b   1.000
_cell.length_c   1.000
_cell.angle_alpha   90.00
_cell.angle_beta   90.00
_cell.angle_gamma   90.00
#
_symmetry.space_group_name_H-M   'P 1'
#
loop_
_entity.id
_entity.type
_entity.pdbx_description
1 polymer ?
#
loop_
_entity_poly.entity_id
_entity_poly.type
_entity_poly.pdbx_seq_one_letter_code
_entity_poly.pdbx_strand_id
1 'polypeptide(L)'
;MTRPVTQIILAISLLGDIFITTILLFVGLVAENPAFMAAALFTIGGILEKPDLLHGYRIKNYPAVHGLGRKYAVILLFLSRFFLIVTGFLLTTTILRLLADGYTLTVTLSTLIAAYSVFFLKSILLRKTVLAAQKIKIRFLYTEVWSQRNGLLILAATCVAVTAGRIGYPIAHGLASLLISVLVIRLGIGLRQGNP
;
A
#
# COMPACT_ATOMS: atom_id res chain seq x y z
N MET A 1 -24.23 -4.42 -18.14
CA MET A 1 -23.20 -5.51 -18.21
C MET A 1 -21.83 -5.16 -17.59
N THR A 2 -21.61 -3.99 -16.96
CA THR A 2 -20.30 -3.57 -16.43
C THR A 2 -19.96 -4.07 -15.01
N ARG A 3 -20.92 -4.72 -14.33
CA ARG A 3 -20.83 -5.18 -12.93
C ARG A 3 -19.79 -6.30 -12.68
N PRO A 4 -19.77 -7.41 -13.45
CA PRO A 4 -18.82 -8.50 -13.18
C PRO A 4 -17.38 -8.07 -13.47
N VAL A 5 -17.17 -7.30 -14.54
CA VAL A 5 -15.83 -6.85 -14.95
C VAL A 5 -15.15 -6.02 -13.85
N THR A 6 -15.89 -5.10 -13.22
CA THR A 6 -15.35 -4.27 -12.13
C THR A 6 -14.93 -5.12 -10.92
N GLN A 7 -15.75 -6.09 -10.54
CA GLN A 7 -15.45 -7.00 -9.42
C GLN A 7 -14.25 -7.90 -9.72
N ILE A 8 -14.13 -8.40 -10.95
CA ILE A 8 -12.99 -9.20 -11.40
C ILE A 8 -11.69 -8.38 -11.32
N ILE A 9 -11.69 -7.11 -11.76
CA ILE A 9 -10.51 -6.26 -11.70
C ILE A 9 -10.09 -5.99 -10.25
N LEU A 10 -11.05 -5.68 -9.37
CA LEU A 10 -10.78 -5.47 -7.95
C LEU A 10 -10.27 -6.75 -7.28
N ALA A 11 -10.82 -7.92 -7.64
CA ALA A 11 -10.35 -9.22 -7.14
C ALA A 11 -8.94 -9.56 -7.62
N ILE A 12 -8.61 -9.32 -8.90
CA ILE A 12 -7.25 -9.47 -9.42
C ILE A 12 -6.28 -8.54 -8.68
N SER A 13 -6.69 -7.29 -8.43
CA SER A 13 -5.89 -6.32 -7.68
C SER A 13 -5.73 -6.74 -6.21
N LEU A 14 -6.74 -7.33 -5.59
CA LEU A 14 -6.66 -7.88 -4.23
C LEU A 14 -5.66 -9.03 -4.15
N LEU A 15 -5.78 -10.02 -5.04
CA LEU A 15 -4.87 -11.16 -5.10
C LEU A 15 -3.43 -10.72 -5.40
N GLY A 16 -3.25 -9.77 -6.32
CA GLY A 16 -1.93 -9.19 -6.62
C GLY A 16 -1.29 -8.52 -5.41
N ASP A 17 -2.08 -7.79 -4.62
CA ASP A 17 -1.56 -7.12 -3.43
C ASP A 17 -1.25 -8.08 -2.29
N ILE A 18 -2.03 -9.16 -2.13
CA ILE A 18 -1.71 -10.24 -1.18
C ILE A 18 -0.36 -10.86 -1.56
N PHE A 19 -0.18 -11.22 -2.83
CA PHE A 19 1.07 -11.79 -3.33
C PHE A 19 2.27 -10.85 -3.12
N ILE A 20 2.12 -9.57 -3.48
CA ILE A 20 3.15 -8.55 -3.26
C ILE A 20 3.48 -8.41 -1.77
N THR A 21 2.46 -8.37 -0.90
CA THR A 21 2.64 -8.25 0.55
C THR A 21 3.42 -9.43 1.11
N THR A 22 3.12 -10.66 0.67
CA THR A 22 3.86 -11.86 1.11
C THR A 22 5.35 -11.74 0.78
N ILE A 23 5.69 -11.28 -0.43
CA ILE A 23 7.09 -11.06 -0.83
C ILE A 23 7.73 -9.97 0.03
N LEU A 24 7.06 -8.83 0.20
CA LEU A 24 7.60 -7.69 0.96
C LEU A 24 7.84 -8.05 2.43
N LEU A 25 6.91 -8.78 3.06
CA LEU A 25 7.08 -9.25 4.44
C LEU A 25 8.21 -10.27 4.55
N PHE A 26 8.26 -11.24 3.65
CA PHE A 26 9.32 -12.25 3.66
C PHE A 26 10.71 -11.60 3.53
N VAL A 27 10.88 -10.71 2.57
CA VAL A 27 12.15 -9.98 2.38
C VAL A 27 12.42 -9.01 3.52
N GLY A 28 11.40 -8.33 4.04
CA GLY A 28 11.53 -7.40 5.17
C GLY A 28 11.97 -8.08 6.46
N LEU A 29 11.47 -9.31 6.73
CA LEU A 29 11.87 -10.10 7.89
C LEU A 29 13.27 -10.71 7.72
N VAL A 30 13.55 -11.33 6.56
CA VAL A 30 14.83 -12.00 6.30
C VAL A 30 15.99 -11.01 6.19
N ALA A 31 15.75 -9.84 5.61
CA ALA A 31 16.77 -8.80 5.45
C ALA A 31 16.69 -7.70 6.53
N GLU A 32 15.83 -7.88 7.54
CA GLU A 32 15.58 -6.93 8.63
C GLU A 32 15.42 -5.48 8.15
N ASN A 33 14.74 -5.29 7.01
CA ASN A 33 14.76 -4.03 6.27
C ASN A 33 13.51 -3.19 6.54
N PRO A 34 13.62 -2.04 7.24
CA PRO A 34 12.47 -1.23 7.61
C PRO A 34 11.75 -0.65 6.40
N ALA A 35 12.44 -0.40 5.27
CA ALA A 35 11.80 0.12 4.05
C ALA A 35 10.85 -0.92 3.42
N PHE A 36 11.20 -2.20 3.47
CA PHE A 36 10.34 -3.30 3.01
C PHE A 36 9.14 -3.50 3.95
N MET A 37 9.37 -3.42 5.26
CA MET A 37 8.31 -3.52 6.25
C MET A 37 7.30 -2.38 6.11
N ALA A 38 7.76 -1.15 5.87
CA ALA A 38 6.90 -0.01 5.60
C ALA A 38 6.05 -0.17 4.34
N ALA A 39 6.66 -0.64 3.24
CA ALA A 39 5.93 -0.91 2.00
C ALA A 39 4.91 -2.06 2.14
N ALA A 40 5.25 -3.11 2.90
CA ALA A 40 4.34 -4.20 3.21
C ALA A 40 3.11 -3.69 3.97
N LEU A 41 3.32 -2.92 5.03
CA LEU A 41 2.26 -2.41 5.89
C LEU A 41 1.32 -1.44 5.14
N PHE A 42 1.88 -0.59 4.27
CA PHE A 42 1.05 0.22 3.38
C PHE A 42 0.16 -0.65 2.47
N THR A 43 0.74 -1.70 1.87
CA THR A 43 0.01 -2.60 0.98
C THR A 43 -1.10 -3.36 1.73
N ILE A 44 -0.85 -3.75 2.97
CA ILE A 44 -1.86 -4.35 3.87
C ILE A 44 -3.03 -3.39 4.10
N GLY A 45 -2.78 -2.10 4.33
CA GLY A 45 -3.85 -1.10 4.43
C GLY A 45 -4.71 -1.06 3.18
N GLY A 46 -4.10 -1.10 2.00
CA GLY A 46 -4.81 -1.19 0.71
C GLY A 46 -5.63 -2.49 0.55
N ILE A 47 -5.16 -3.62 1.08
CA ILE A 47 -5.93 -4.88 1.11
C ILE A 47 -7.18 -4.73 1.98
N LEU A 48 -7.06 -4.09 3.14
CA LEU A 48 -8.17 -3.88 4.07
C LEU A 48 -9.23 -2.92 3.52
N GLU A 49 -8.86 -1.98 2.65
CA GLU A 49 -9.79 -1.05 1.98
C GLU A 49 -10.63 -1.68 0.85
N LYS A 50 -10.15 -2.77 0.22
CA LYS A 50 -10.80 -3.38 -0.96
C LYS A 50 -12.15 -4.02 -0.67
N PRO A 51 -12.35 -4.76 0.43
CA PRO A 51 -13.68 -5.21 0.83
C PRO A 51 -14.71 -4.08 0.88
N ASP A 52 -14.34 -2.88 1.31
CA ASP A 52 -15.24 -1.71 1.32
C ASP A 52 -15.57 -1.23 -0.08
N LEU A 53 -14.62 -1.30 -1.02
CA LEU A 53 -14.86 -0.98 -2.43
C LEU A 53 -15.82 -2.00 -3.07
N LEU A 54 -15.67 -3.29 -2.75
CA LEU A 54 -16.57 -4.35 -3.24
C LEU A 54 -17.98 -4.25 -2.61
N HIS A 55 -18.08 -3.99 -1.30
CA HIS A 55 -19.36 -3.87 -0.60
C HIS A 55 -20.06 -2.54 -0.87
N GLY A 56 -19.32 -1.43 -0.89
CA GLY A 56 -19.85 -0.10 -1.24
C GLY A 56 -20.46 -0.06 -2.63
N TYR A 57 -19.96 -0.87 -3.56
CA TYR A 57 -20.58 -1.09 -4.87
C TYR A 57 -21.93 -1.83 -4.77
N ARG A 58 -22.06 -2.81 -3.87
CA ARG A 58 -23.32 -3.54 -3.64
C ARG A 58 -24.39 -2.65 -2.99
N ILE A 59 -24.00 -1.78 -2.04
CA ILE A 59 -24.94 -0.95 -1.25
C ILE A 59 -25.54 0.20 -2.07
N LYS A 60 -24.82 0.78 -3.03
CA LYS A 60 -25.32 1.94 -3.80
C LYS A 60 -26.55 1.65 -4.69
N ASN A 61 -26.97 0.39 -4.81
CA ASN A 61 -28.02 -0.06 -5.72
C ASN A 61 -29.24 -0.70 -5.04
N TYR A 62 -29.36 -0.68 -3.70
CA TYR A 62 -30.59 -1.06 -3.02
C TYR A 62 -31.30 0.18 -2.47
N PRO A 63 -32.44 0.61 -3.06
CA PRO A 63 -33.28 1.63 -2.46
C PRO A 63 -34.03 0.98 -1.30
N ALA A 64 -33.92 1.60 -0.13
CA ALA A 64 -34.61 1.24 1.11
C ALA A 64 -34.07 -0.01 1.84
N VAL A 65 -33.93 0.14 3.15
CA VAL A 65 -33.50 -0.83 4.16
C VAL A 65 -31.99 -1.11 4.23
N HIS A 66 -31.39 -0.73 5.37
CA HIS A 66 -30.05 -1.01 5.91
C HIS A 66 -29.04 0.14 5.93
N GLY A 67 -29.27 1.08 6.87
CA GLY A 67 -28.19 1.90 7.44
C GLY A 67 -27.03 1.08 8.05
N LEU A 68 -27.23 -0.22 8.30
CA LEU A 68 -26.21 -1.17 8.76
C LEU A 68 -25.06 -1.36 7.75
N GLY A 69 -25.35 -1.60 6.47
CA GLY A 69 -24.31 -1.81 5.44
C GLY A 69 -23.37 -0.59 5.29
N ARG A 70 -23.93 0.62 5.37
CA ARG A 70 -23.15 1.87 5.37
C ARG A 70 -22.30 2.02 6.64
N LYS A 71 -22.81 1.61 7.81
CA LYS A 71 -22.05 1.61 9.07
C LYS A 71 -20.86 0.65 9.01
N TYR A 72 -21.02 -0.57 8.49
CA TYR A 72 -19.92 -1.53 8.36
C TYR A 72 -18.81 -1.03 7.44
N ALA A 73 -19.14 -0.46 6.28
CA ALA A 73 -18.15 0.11 5.36
C ALA A 73 -17.38 1.29 5.99
N VAL A 74 -18.04 2.12 6.79
CA VAL A 74 -17.39 3.21 7.52
C VAL A 74 -16.45 2.66 8.61
N ILE A 75 -16.86 1.63 9.35
CA ILE A 75 -16.05 1.00 10.40
C ILE A 75 -14.79 0.36 9.82
N LEU A 76 -14.89 -0.40 8.71
CA LEU A 76 -13.71 -1.00 8.07
C LEU A 76 -12.73 0.07 7.55
N LEU A 77 -13.24 1.15 6.94
CA LEU A 77 -12.44 2.31 6.52
C LEU A 77 -11.71 2.98 7.69
N PHE A 78 -12.37 3.14 8.84
CA PHE A 78 -11.72 3.67 10.03
C PHE A 78 -10.67 2.70 10.58
N LEU A 79 -10.95 1.39 10.53
CA LEU A 79 -10.05 0.37 11.04
C LEU A 79 -8.79 0.22 10.18
N SER A 80 -8.91 0.23 8.85
CA SER A 80 -7.76 0.19 7.93
C SER A 80 -6.85 1.40 8.13
N ARG A 81 -7.45 2.59 8.32
CA ARG A 81 -6.71 3.84 8.60
C ARG A 81 -6.02 3.81 9.95
N PHE A 82 -6.73 3.39 10.99
CA PHE A 82 -6.15 3.23 12.31
C PHE A 82 -4.95 2.29 12.27
N PHE A 83 -5.07 1.18 11.56
CA PHE A 83 -3.97 0.23 11.38
C PHE A 83 -2.77 0.87 10.67
N LEU A 84 -2.98 1.62 9.59
CA LEU A 84 -1.91 2.35 8.88
C LEU A 84 -1.20 3.39 9.76
N ILE A 85 -1.94 4.13 10.58
CA ILE A 85 -1.37 5.14 11.49
C ILE A 85 -0.54 4.47 12.58
N VAL A 86 -1.08 3.43 13.23
CA VAL A 86 -0.39 2.68 14.29
C VAL A 86 0.88 2.03 13.75
N THR A 87 0.78 1.38 12.59
CA THR A 87 1.93 0.70 11.99
C THR A 87 2.99 1.67 11.48
N GLY A 88 2.59 2.81 10.92
CA GLY A 88 3.53 3.90 10.61
C GLY A 88 4.25 4.42 11.85
N PHE A 89 3.55 4.58 12.97
CA PHE A 89 4.19 4.98 14.23
C PHE A 89 5.19 3.94 14.72
N LEU A 90 4.80 2.65 14.75
CA LEU A 90 5.69 1.56 15.14
C LEU A 90 6.95 1.52 14.28
N LEU A 91 6.82 1.59 12.95
CA LEU A 91 7.96 1.63 12.03
C LEU A 91 8.89 2.80 12.32
N THR A 92 8.33 4.00 12.56
CA THR A 92 9.12 5.19 12.88
C THR A 92 9.95 4.98 14.14
N THR A 93 9.37 4.39 15.19
CA THR A 93 10.10 4.09 16.42
C THR A 93 11.20 3.04 16.21
N THR A 94 10.94 2.01 15.40
CA THR A 94 11.94 0.98 15.06
C THR A 94 13.11 1.58 14.28
N ILE A 95 12.82 2.42 13.28
CA ILE A 95 13.85 3.08 12.48
C ILE A 95 14.71 4.00 13.37
N LEU A 96 14.10 4.82 14.22
CA LEU A 96 14.83 5.70 15.14
C LEU A 96 15.75 4.92 16.09
N ARG A 97 15.31 3.78 16.61
CA ARG A 97 16.16 2.89 17.43
C ARG A 97 17.33 2.35 16.63
N LEU A 98 17.09 1.84 15.42
CA LEU A 98 18.15 1.32 14.54
C LEU A 98 19.20 2.40 14.19
N LEU A 99 18.78 3.65 13.98
CA LEU A 99 19.73 4.75 13.77
C LEU A 99 20.51 5.09 15.06
N ALA A 100 19.88 5.06 16.22
CA ALA A 100 20.53 5.35 17.50
C ALA A 100 21.55 4.27 17.90
N ASP A 101 21.26 3.01 17.60
CA ASP A 101 22.13 1.86 17.87
C ASP A 101 23.28 1.72 16.86
N GLY A 102 23.35 2.59 15.84
CA GLY A 102 24.40 2.58 14.82
C GLY A 102 24.37 1.34 13.91
N TYR A 103 23.25 0.61 13.86
CA TYR A 103 23.14 -0.64 13.11
C TYR A 103 23.22 -0.36 11.60
N THR A 104 24.29 -0.86 10.96
CA THR A 104 24.45 -0.75 9.52
C THR A 104 23.65 -1.85 8.83
N LEU A 105 22.55 -1.47 8.19
CA LEU A 105 21.74 -2.39 7.41
C LEU A 105 22.52 -2.89 6.20
N THR A 106 22.92 -4.16 6.19
CA THR A 106 23.62 -4.80 5.08
C THR A 106 22.62 -5.08 3.96
N VAL A 107 22.51 -4.14 3.02
CA VAL A 107 21.69 -4.34 1.83
C VAL A 107 22.37 -5.34 0.89
N THR A 108 21.76 -6.51 0.74
CA THR A 108 22.20 -7.58 -0.17
C THR A 108 21.62 -7.40 -1.58
N LEU A 109 22.28 -7.97 -2.59
CA LEU A 109 21.84 -7.88 -3.99
C LEU A 109 20.43 -8.48 -4.20
N SER A 110 20.06 -9.48 -3.39
CA SER A 110 18.73 -10.10 -3.40
C SER A 110 17.62 -9.12 -2.99
N THR A 111 17.86 -8.24 -2.01
CA THR A 111 16.89 -7.20 -1.63
C THR A 111 16.67 -6.19 -2.75
N LEU A 112 17.70 -5.89 -3.53
CA LEU A 112 17.60 -4.97 -4.66
C LEU A 112 16.74 -5.60 -5.77
N ILE A 113 17.03 -6.86 -6.14
CA ILE A 113 16.21 -7.60 -7.12
C ILE A 113 14.75 -7.68 -6.65
N ALA A 114 14.50 -7.96 -5.37
CA ALA A 114 13.15 -8.02 -4.82
C ALA A 114 12.40 -6.68 -4.91
N ALA A 115 13.05 -5.56 -4.54
CA ALA A 115 12.44 -4.24 -4.58
C ALA A 115 11.96 -3.88 -5.99
N TYR A 116 12.85 -4.04 -6.99
CA TYR A 116 12.51 -3.76 -8.38
C TYR A 116 11.47 -4.74 -8.93
N SER A 117 11.57 -6.03 -8.60
CA SER A 117 10.58 -7.03 -9.04
C SER A 117 9.17 -6.68 -8.57
N VAL A 118 9.02 -6.32 -7.30
CA VAL A 118 7.73 -5.92 -6.72
C VAL A 118 7.24 -4.60 -7.34
N PHE A 119 8.13 -3.63 -7.57
CA PHE A 119 7.79 -2.38 -8.25
C PHE A 119 7.23 -2.63 -9.66
N PHE A 120 7.85 -3.49 -10.45
CA PHE A 120 7.37 -3.84 -11.80
C PHE A 120 6.01 -4.56 -11.75
N LEU A 121 5.84 -5.52 -10.84
CA LEU A 121 4.56 -6.21 -10.65
C LEU A 121 3.43 -5.22 -10.32
N LYS A 122 3.68 -4.29 -9.39
CA LYS A 122 2.70 -3.25 -9.03
C LYS A 122 2.39 -2.32 -10.20
N SER A 123 3.39 -1.96 -11.00
CA SER A 123 3.23 -1.12 -12.20
C SER A 123 2.30 -1.76 -13.23
N ILE A 124 2.44 -3.07 -13.46
CA ILE A 124 1.56 -3.82 -14.37
C ILE A 124 0.13 -3.84 -13.85
N LEU A 125 -0.07 -4.10 -12.55
CA LEU A 125 -1.40 -4.06 -11.92
C LEU A 125 -2.05 -2.68 -12.07
N LEU A 126 -1.31 -1.61 -11.80
CA LEU A 126 -1.79 -0.23 -11.93
C LEU A 126 -2.24 0.08 -13.36
N ARG A 127 -1.47 -0.30 -14.38
CA ARG A 127 -1.83 -0.07 -15.78
C ARG A 127 -3.15 -0.76 -16.13
N LYS A 128 -3.36 -2.01 -15.69
CA LYS A 128 -4.61 -2.74 -15.91
C LYS A 128 -5.80 -2.04 -15.25
N THR A 129 -5.63 -1.58 -14.01
CA THR A 129 -6.70 -0.87 -13.28
C THR A 129 -7.03 0.49 -13.90
N VAL A 130 -6.03 1.25 -14.33
CA VAL A 130 -6.22 2.56 -15.00
C VAL A 130 -6.98 2.41 -16.31
N LEU A 131 -6.58 1.45 -17.16
CA LEU A 131 -7.27 1.18 -18.42
C LEU A 131 -8.75 0.82 -18.20
N ALA A 132 -9.03 0.02 -17.17
CA ALA A 132 -10.40 -0.30 -16.82
C ALA A 132 -11.18 0.88 -16.22
N ALA A 133 -10.54 1.69 -15.37
CA ALA A 133 -11.15 2.88 -14.78
C ALA A 133 -11.56 3.90 -15.85
N GLN A 134 -10.73 4.10 -16.88
CA GLN A 134 -11.03 4.99 -18.01
C GLN A 134 -12.18 4.49 -18.89
N LYS A 135 -12.27 3.16 -19.11
CA LYS A 135 -13.34 2.55 -19.90
C LYS A 135 -14.69 2.55 -19.17
N ILE A 136 -14.68 2.22 -17.88
CA ILE A 136 -15.92 1.98 -17.10
C ILE A 136 -16.40 3.26 -16.38
N LYS A 137 -15.48 4.18 -16.05
CA LYS A 137 -15.73 5.49 -15.41
C LYS A 137 -16.51 5.43 -14.08
N ILE A 138 -16.26 4.41 -13.26
CA ILE A 138 -16.89 4.24 -11.94
C ILE A 138 -15.97 4.77 -10.82
N ARG A 139 -16.54 5.54 -9.88
CA ARG A 139 -15.82 6.16 -8.74
C ARG A 139 -14.98 5.19 -7.90
N PHE A 140 -15.45 3.95 -7.73
CA PHE A 140 -14.74 2.91 -6.98
C PHE A 140 -13.41 2.52 -7.65
N LEU A 141 -13.37 2.41 -8.98
CA LEU A 141 -12.14 2.10 -9.72
C LEU A 141 -11.14 3.26 -9.65
N TYR A 142 -11.59 4.52 -9.69
CA TYR A 142 -10.71 5.67 -9.51
C TYR A 142 -10.06 5.72 -8.14
N THR A 143 -10.78 5.27 -7.10
CA THR A 143 -10.15 5.12 -5.79
C THR A 143 -9.06 4.07 -5.82
N GLU A 144 -9.36 2.89 -6.35
CA GLU A 144 -8.38 1.81 -6.42
C GLU A 144 -7.14 2.28 -7.18
N VAL A 145 -7.32 3.00 -8.29
CA VAL A 145 -6.21 3.63 -9.02
C VAL A 145 -5.42 4.59 -8.14
N TRP A 146 -6.08 5.45 -7.36
CA TRP A 146 -5.40 6.38 -6.45
C TRP A 146 -4.58 5.64 -5.38
N SER A 147 -5.16 4.61 -4.75
CA SER A 147 -4.46 3.77 -3.76
C SER A 147 -3.27 3.04 -4.38
N GLN A 148 -3.45 2.43 -5.56
CA GLN A 148 -2.36 1.76 -6.29
C GLN A 148 -1.25 2.72 -6.72
N ARG A 149 -1.57 3.96 -7.10
CA ARG A 149 -0.58 5.01 -7.40
C ARG A 149 0.27 5.34 -6.18
N ASN A 150 -0.36 5.56 -5.03
CA ASN A 150 0.36 5.84 -3.79
C ASN A 150 1.24 4.66 -3.36
N GLY A 151 0.74 3.42 -3.53
CA GLY A 151 1.55 2.22 -3.29
C GLY A 151 2.76 2.12 -4.21
N LEU A 152 2.62 2.53 -5.47
CA LEU A 152 3.73 2.56 -6.41
C LEU A 152 4.77 3.62 -6.06
N LEU A 153 4.35 4.79 -5.56
CA LEU A 153 5.26 5.82 -5.05
C LEU A 153 6.04 5.33 -3.83
N ILE A 154 5.39 4.62 -2.91
CA ILE A 154 6.06 4.02 -1.75
C ILE A 154 7.06 2.96 -2.20
N LEU A 155 6.70 2.08 -3.14
CA LEU A 155 7.63 1.10 -3.69
C LEU A 155 8.80 1.74 -4.44
N ALA A 156 8.58 2.85 -5.14
CA ALA A 156 9.66 3.63 -5.75
C ALA A 156 10.60 4.18 -4.68
N ALA A 157 10.06 4.76 -3.62
CA ALA A 157 10.85 5.24 -2.48
C ALA A 157 11.61 4.10 -1.79
N THR A 158 11.02 2.90 -1.66
CA THR A 158 11.70 1.70 -1.16
C THR A 158 12.86 1.30 -2.07
N CYS A 159 12.70 1.34 -3.39
CA CYS A 159 13.80 1.06 -4.32
C CYS A 159 14.96 2.06 -4.14
N VAL A 160 14.64 3.35 -3.98
CA VAL A 160 15.64 4.39 -3.71
C VAL A 160 16.33 4.15 -2.37
N ALA A 161 15.59 3.85 -1.32
CA ALA A 161 16.13 3.57 0.02
C ALA A 161 17.11 2.39 -0.03
N VAL A 162 16.69 1.26 -0.61
CA VAL A 162 17.51 0.05 -0.76
C VAL A 162 18.76 0.34 -1.60
N THR A 163 18.64 1.09 -2.69
CA THR A 163 19.79 1.46 -3.52
C THR A 163 20.77 2.36 -2.75
N ALA A 164 20.27 3.34 -1.98
CA ALA A 164 21.09 4.22 -1.16
C ALA A 164 21.85 3.45 -0.06
N GLY A 165 21.20 2.49 0.60
CA GLY A 165 21.86 1.62 1.57
C GLY A 165 22.93 0.73 0.95
N ARG A 166 22.75 0.31 -0.32
CA ARG A 166 23.75 -0.48 -1.05
C ARG A 166 24.99 0.32 -1.43
N ILE A 167 24.86 1.61 -1.75
CA ILE A 167 25.98 2.50 -2.14
C ILE A 167 26.88 2.86 -0.93
N GLY A 168 26.53 2.42 0.29
CA GLY A 168 27.36 2.61 1.48
C GLY A 168 26.93 3.80 2.34
N TYR A 169 25.71 4.32 2.15
CA TYR A 169 25.12 5.36 3.00
C TYR A 169 23.99 4.78 3.88
N PRO A 170 24.30 4.01 4.95
CA PRO A 170 23.29 3.40 5.82
C PRO A 170 22.42 4.44 6.53
N ILE A 171 22.97 5.61 6.85
CA ILE A 171 22.20 6.73 7.43
C ILE A 171 21.17 7.25 6.42
N ALA A 172 21.52 7.33 5.13
CA ALA A 172 20.59 7.72 4.08
C ALA A 172 19.47 6.67 3.89
N HIS A 173 19.77 5.38 4.04
CA HIS A 173 18.76 4.31 4.05
C HIS A 173 17.77 4.47 5.21
N GLY A 174 18.27 4.74 6.42
CA GLY A 174 17.44 5.00 7.59
C GLY A 174 16.54 6.22 7.43
N LEU A 175 17.09 7.34 6.94
CA LEU A 175 16.31 8.56 6.65
C LEU A 175 15.28 8.35 5.55
N ALA A 176 15.62 7.63 4.48
CA ALA A 176 14.67 7.29 3.42
C ALA A 176 13.53 6.40 3.94
N SER A 177 13.83 5.44 4.81
CA SER A 177 12.83 4.60 5.48
C SER A 177 11.91 5.42 6.39
N LEU A 178 12.45 6.41 7.09
CA LEU A 178 11.69 7.33 7.93
C LEU A 178 10.75 8.19 7.07
N LEU A 179 11.23 8.72 5.95
CA LEU A 179 10.40 9.45 4.99
C LEU A 179 9.25 8.59 4.46
N ILE A 180 9.49 7.32 4.13
CA ILE A 180 8.44 6.39 3.71
C ILE A 180 7.41 6.23 4.82
N SER A 181 7.84 6.03 6.06
CA SER A 181 6.95 5.89 7.22
C SER A 181 6.06 7.13 7.41
N VAL A 182 6.63 8.33 7.31
CA VAL A 182 5.88 9.60 7.38
C VAL A 182 4.89 9.72 6.22
N LEU A 183 5.26 9.29 5.01
CA LEU A 183 4.35 9.26 3.87
C LEU A 183 3.18 8.30 4.11
N VAL A 184 3.42 7.12 4.69
CA VAL A 184 2.37 6.15 5.05
C VAL A 184 1.41 6.76 6.07
N ILE A 185 1.93 7.38 7.13
CA ILE A 185 1.12 8.07 8.14
C ILE A 185 0.29 9.19 7.50
N ARG A 186 0.93 10.01 6.65
CA ARG A 186 0.26 11.12 5.95
C ARG A 186 -0.84 10.62 5.03
N LEU A 187 -0.68 9.46 4.39
CA LEU A 187 -1.72 8.84 3.56
C LEU A 187 -2.85 8.25 4.39
N GLY A 188 -2.56 7.72 5.58
CA GLY A 188 -3.59 7.27 6.53
C GLY A 188 -4.44 8.42 7.10
N ILE A 189 -3.80 9.55 7.43
CA ILE A 189 -4.47 10.78 7.92
C ILE A 189 -5.14 11.54 6.76
N GLY A 190 -4.48 11.54 5.60
CA GLY A 190 -4.91 12.23 4.38
C GLY A 190 -6.24 11.68 3.90
N LEU A 191 -7.31 12.42 4.21
CA LEU A 191 -8.62 12.23 3.64
C LEU A 191 -8.49 12.05 2.13
N ARG A 192 -8.99 10.91 1.64
CA ARG A 192 -9.22 10.56 0.24
C ARG A 192 -9.97 11.71 -0.43
N GLN A 193 -9.23 12.70 -0.96
CA GLN A 193 -9.77 13.75 -1.81
C GLN A 193 -10.06 13.11 -3.17
N GLY A 194 -11.13 12.32 -3.21
CA GLY A 194 -11.87 12.10 -4.44
C GLY A 194 -12.74 13.31 -4.66
N ASN A 195 -12.15 14.43 -5.09
CA ASN A 195 -12.88 15.41 -5.87
C ASN A 195 -12.75 14.99 -7.35
N PRO A 196 -13.87 14.94 -8.10
CA PRO A 196 -13.84 14.60 -9.52
C PRO A 196 -12.93 15.52 -10.33
#